data_AF-A0A1Y3EI24-F1
#
_entry.id   AF-A0A1Y3EI24-F1
#
_cell.length_a   1.000
_cell.length_b   1.000
_cell.length_c   1.000
_cell.angle_alpha   90.00
_cell.angle_beta   90.00
_cell.angle_gamma   90.00
#
_symmetry.space_group_name_H-M   'P 1'
#
loop_
_entity.id
_entity.type
_entity.pdbx_description
1 polymer ?
#
loop_
_entity_poly.entity_id
_entity_poly.type
_entity_poly.pdbx_seq_one_letter_code
_entity_poly.pdbx_strand_id
1 'polypeptide(L)'
;MKMFMQFLRSKNITEASSKNEFKKYLQTIWFQLYPRKNHVLDSCAFEHTFLGEIYKKKVMGMHNWIRMAYLQETEKAQYNGYYSLIAFHLEQGDQA
;
A
#
# COMPACT_ATOMS: atom_id res chain seq x y z
N MET A 1 4.94 0.39 17.29
CA MET A 1 5.87 1.42 16.76
C MET A 1 7.11 1.70 17.61
N LYS A 2 7.12 1.46 18.94
CA LYS A 2 8.32 1.68 19.78
C LYS A 2 9.54 0.88 19.31
N MET A 3 9.34 -0.41 19.00
CA MET A 3 10.40 -1.29 18.49
C MET A 3 10.98 -0.80 17.16
N PHE A 4 10.13 -0.36 16.23
CA PHE A 4 10.58 0.21 14.96
C PHE A 4 11.37 1.50 15.15
N MET A 5 10.91 2.40 16.02
CA MET A 5 11.65 3.62 16.38
C MET A 5 13.02 3.29 17.01
N GLN A 6 13.10 2.28 17.88
CA GLN A 6 14.37 1.81 18.44
C GLN A 6 15.29 1.22 17.37
N PHE A 7 14.74 0.44 16.44
CA PHE A 7 15.49 -0.08 15.30
C PHE A 7 16.07 1.05 14.45
N LEU A 8 15.28 2.07 14.10
CA LEU A 8 15.76 3.22 13.33
C LEU A 8 16.86 4.00 14.08
N ARG A 9 16.74 4.16 15.40
CA ARG A 9 17.80 4.74 16.24
C ARG A 9 19.09 3.92 16.17
N SER A 10 18.99 2.59 16.21
CA SER A 10 20.16 1.70 16.07
C SER A 10 20.84 1.81 14.70
N LYS A 11 20.13 2.33 13.69
CA LYS A 11 20.63 2.62 12.35
C LYS A 11 21.04 4.09 12.16
N ASN A 12 21.13 4.86 13.23
CA ASN A 12 21.49 6.28 13.22
C ASN A 12 20.57 7.19 12.39
N ILE A 13 19.29 6.82 12.26
CA ILE A 13 18.27 7.67 11.61
C ILE A 13 17.85 8.76 12.59
N THR A 14 18.18 10.01 12.26
CA THR A 14 18.06 11.17 13.17
C THR A 14 16.61 11.53 13.46
N GLU A 15 15.70 11.25 12.53
CA GLU A 15 14.27 11.47 12.66
C GLU A 15 13.64 10.57 13.73
N ALA A 16 14.31 9.48 14.13
CA ALA A 16 13.88 8.63 15.24
C ALA A 16 14.42 9.11 16.61
N SER A 17 15.13 10.25 16.69
CA SER A 17 15.77 10.75 17.92
C SER A 17 14.78 11.03 19.05
N SER A 18 13.60 11.58 18.76
CA SER A 18 12.54 11.85 19.74
C SER A 18 11.19 11.35 19.23
N LYS A 19 10.22 11.17 20.14
CA LYS A 19 8.87 10.76 19.74
C LYS A 19 8.19 11.80 18.84
N ASN A 20 8.51 13.07 19.03
CA ASN A 20 7.93 14.17 18.25
C ASN A 20 8.51 14.19 16.83
N GLU A 21 9.83 14.10 16.70
CA GLU A 21 10.49 14.02 15.39
C GLU A 21 10.07 12.76 14.63
N PHE A 22 9.96 11.63 15.34
CA PHE A 22 9.54 10.38 14.72
C PHE A 22 8.09 10.46 14.21
N LYS A 23 7.20 11.15 14.95
CA LYS A 23 5.82 11.40 14.49
C LYS A 23 5.82 12.28 13.23
N LYS A 24 6.57 13.38 13.21
CA LYS A 24 6.67 14.26 12.03
C LYS A 24 7.19 13.49 10.82
N TYR A 25 8.22 12.67 11.02
CA TYR A 25 8.80 11.85 9.97
C TYR A 25 7.80 10.85 9.38
N LEU A 26 7.07 10.12 10.23
CA LEU A 26 5.99 9.26 9.75
C LEU A 26 4.89 10.05 9.05
N GLN A 27 4.55 11.24 9.54
CA GLN A 27 3.57 12.10 8.89
C GLN A 27 4.01 12.49 7.48
N THR A 28 5.28 12.87 7.32
CA THR A 28 5.85 13.19 6.01
C THR A 28 5.86 11.98 5.10
N ILE A 29 6.36 10.82 5.54
CA ILE A 29 6.41 9.62 4.68
C ILE A 29 5.02 9.21 4.21
N TRP A 30 4.04 9.17 5.11
CA TRP A 30 2.74 8.57 4.79
C TRP A 30 1.74 9.56 4.18
N PHE A 31 1.79 10.84 4.58
CA PHE A 31 0.73 11.80 4.27
C PHE A 31 1.21 13.05 3.51
N GLN A 32 2.52 13.23 3.30
CA GLN A 32 2.98 14.29 2.40
C GLN A 32 2.51 13.95 0.98
N LEU A 33 1.86 14.92 0.34
CA LEU A 33 1.53 14.81 -1.08
C LEU A 33 2.80 14.87 -1.90
N TYR A 34 2.91 14.01 -2.90
CA TYR A 34 4.00 14.03 -3.88
C TYR A 34 3.42 13.87 -5.29
N PRO A 35 4.07 14.45 -6.32
CA PRO A 35 3.56 14.37 -7.67
C PRO A 35 3.91 13.02 -8.28
N ARG A 36 2.92 12.34 -8.87
CA ARG A 36 3.16 11.09 -9.61
C ARG A 36 3.24 11.30 -11.11
N LYS A 37 2.52 12.31 -11.64
CA LYS A 37 2.55 12.73 -13.05
C LYS A 37 2.37 14.24 -13.16
N ASN A 38 2.99 14.83 -14.18
CA ASN A 38 2.81 16.23 -14.58
C ASN A 38 2.96 17.26 -13.45
N HIS A 39 3.80 16.98 -12.44
CA HIS A 39 4.08 17.87 -11.31
C HIS A 39 2.85 18.27 -10.45
N VAL A 40 1.72 17.58 -10.58
CA VAL A 40 0.53 17.84 -9.76
C VAL A 40 0.65 17.07 -8.46
N LEU A 41 0.60 17.78 -7.32
CA LEU A 41 0.51 17.18 -6.00
C LEU A 41 -0.89 16.59 -5.80
N ASP A 42 -1.04 15.29 -6.02
CA ASP A 42 -2.36 14.65 -6.14
C ASP A 42 -2.59 13.46 -5.21
N SER A 43 -1.54 12.96 -4.55
CA SER A 43 -1.64 11.72 -3.77
C SER A 43 -0.53 11.55 -2.74
N CYS A 44 -0.75 10.68 -1.76
CA CYS A 44 0.24 10.30 -0.74
C CYS A 44 0.45 8.77 -0.65
N ALA A 45 1.49 8.35 0.09
CA ALA A 45 1.84 6.94 0.21
C ALA A 45 0.78 6.14 0.97
N PHE A 46 0.08 6.78 1.91
CA PHE A 46 -1.01 6.15 2.66
C PHE A 46 -2.17 5.76 1.74
N GLU A 47 -2.60 6.66 0.86
CA GLU A 47 -3.67 6.38 -0.11
C GLU A 47 -3.29 5.20 -1.01
N HIS A 48 -2.09 5.24 -1.59
CA HIS A 48 -1.61 4.18 -2.48
C HIS A 48 -1.51 2.81 -1.78
N THR A 49 -1.03 2.77 -0.54
CA THR A 49 -0.75 1.51 0.18
C THR A 49 -1.98 0.94 0.89
N PHE A 50 -2.81 1.80 1.50
CA PHE A 50 -3.89 1.35 2.39
C PHE A 50 -5.29 1.51 1.81
N LEU A 51 -5.51 2.47 0.89
CA LEU A 51 -6.81 2.66 0.26
C LEU A 51 -6.90 1.94 -1.09
N GLY A 52 -5.77 1.74 -1.75
CA GLY A 52 -5.70 1.33 -3.14
C GLY A 52 -6.20 2.44 -4.07
N GLU A 53 -5.96 2.27 -5.36
CA GLU A 53 -6.35 3.27 -6.36
C GLU A 53 -6.93 2.63 -7.62
N ILE A 54 -7.65 3.45 -8.39
CA ILE A 54 -8.16 3.05 -9.70
C ILE A 54 -7.44 3.87 -10.76
N TYR A 55 -6.64 3.20 -11.58
CA TYR A 55 -5.97 3.81 -12.72
C TYR A 55 -6.38 3.11 -14.02
N LYS A 56 -6.87 3.86 -15.01
CA LYS A 56 -7.35 3.33 -16.29
C LYS A 56 -8.31 2.12 -16.11
N LYS A 57 -9.27 2.24 -15.19
CA LYS A 57 -10.26 1.21 -14.82
C LYS A 57 -9.66 -0.07 -14.20
N LYS A 58 -8.39 -0.05 -13.79
CA LYS A 58 -7.75 -1.16 -13.07
C LYS A 58 -7.50 -0.78 -11.62
N VAL A 59 -7.79 -1.70 -10.71
CA VAL A 59 -7.44 -1.57 -9.29
C VAL A 59 -5.95 -1.81 -9.12
N MET A 60 -5.28 -0.95 -8.37
CA MET A 60 -3.85 -1.01 -8.05
C MET A 60 -3.67 -0.84 -6.54
N GLY A 61 -2.64 -1.48 -5.96
CA GLY A 61 -2.27 -1.26 -4.55
C GLY A 61 -3.30 -1.72 -3.50
N MET A 62 -4.35 -2.44 -3.91
CA MET A 62 -5.37 -2.92 -2.99
C MET A 62 -4.91 -4.22 -2.31
N HIS A 63 -4.21 -4.08 -1.18
CA HIS A 63 -3.72 -5.22 -0.38
C HIS A 63 -4.16 -5.16 1.09
N ASN A 64 -4.82 -4.09 1.51
CA ASN A 64 -5.30 -3.92 2.87
C ASN A 64 -6.63 -4.66 3.09
N TRP A 65 -6.58 -5.77 3.83
CA TRP A 65 -7.75 -6.61 4.10
C TRP A 65 -8.88 -5.86 4.83
N ILE A 66 -8.56 -4.88 5.70
CA ILE A 66 -9.58 -4.07 6.40
C ILE A 66 -10.35 -3.22 5.38
N ARG A 67 -9.63 -2.63 4.43
CA ARG A 67 -10.24 -1.84 3.34
C ARG A 67 -11.08 -2.73 2.43
N MET A 68 -10.60 -3.93 2.10
CA MET A 68 -11.36 -4.91 1.31
C MET A 68 -12.65 -5.33 2.02
N ALA A 69 -12.59 -5.62 3.33
CA ALA A 69 -13.76 -5.97 4.12
C ALA A 69 -14.81 -4.86 4.09
N TYR A 70 -14.40 -3.62 4.39
CA TYR A 70 -15.29 -2.45 4.32
C TYR A 70 -15.93 -2.26 2.93
N LEU A 71 -15.15 -2.45 1.86
CA LEU A 71 -15.67 -2.31 0.49
C LEU A 71 -16.67 -3.42 0.13
N GLN A 72 -16.49 -4.63 0.65
CA GLN A 72 -17.46 -5.71 0.48
C GLN A 72 -18.75 -5.46 1.27
N GLU A 73 -18.64 -5.03 2.53
CA GLU A 73 -19.80 -4.67 3.38
C GLU A 73 -20.64 -3.53 2.78
N THR A 74 -20.02 -2.66 1.98
CA THR A 74 -20.68 -1.55 1.29
C THR A 74 -21.00 -1.82 -0.17
N GLU A 75 -20.91 -3.08 -0.61
CA GLU A 75 -21.24 -3.53 -1.98
C GLU A 75 -20.41 -2.84 -3.09
N LYS A 76 -19.23 -2.33 -2.74
CA LYS A 76 -18.28 -1.66 -3.66
C LYS A 76 -17.17 -2.56 -4.16
N ALA A 77 -17.03 -3.76 -3.59
CA ALA A 77 -16.13 -4.79 -4.04
C ALA A 77 -16.79 -6.16 -3.88
N GLN A 78 -16.41 -7.10 -4.75
CA GLN A 78 -16.87 -8.48 -4.70
C GLN A 78 -15.65 -9.41 -4.69
N TYR A 79 -15.63 -10.36 -3.75
CA TYR A 79 -14.61 -11.41 -3.71
C TYR A 79 -14.97 -12.53 -4.68
N ASN A 80 -14.05 -12.82 -5.61
CA ASN A 80 -14.24 -13.81 -6.68
C ASN A 80 -13.39 -15.07 -6.50
N GLY A 81 -12.73 -15.25 -5.35
CA GLY A 81 -11.82 -16.37 -5.09
C GLY A 81 -10.36 -15.97 -4.96
N TYR A 82 -9.47 -16.97 -4.94
CA TYR A 82 -8.02 -16.80 -4.80
C TYR A 82 -7.28 -17.55 -5.92
N TYR A 83 -6.08 -17.10 -6.24
CA TYR A 83 -5.18 -17.82 -7.13
C TYR A 83 -4.34 -18.81 -6.32
N SER A 84 -4.33 -20.08 -6.73
CA SER A 84 -3.43 -21.08 -6.17
C SER A 84 -2.12 -21.12 -6.96
N LEU A 85 -1.01 -21.45 -6.31
CA LEU A 85 0.32 -21.56 -6.95
C LEU A 85 0.39 -22.64 -8.05
N ILE A 86 -0.60 -23.54 -8.10
CA ILE A 86 -0.65 -24.68 -9.03
C ILE A 86 -1.12 -24.24 -10.43
N ALA A 87 -1.81 -23.11 -10.55
CA ALA A 87 -2.44 -22.69 -11.81
C ALA A 87 -1.44 -22.20 -12.89
N PHE A 88 -0.18 -21.91 -12.55
CA PHE A 88 0.80 -21.41 -13.53
C PHE A 88 1.49 -22.50 -14.37
N HIS A 89 1.22 -23.78 -14.13
CA HIS A 89 1.87 -24.88 -14.86
C HIS A 89 0.98 -25.61 -15.89
N LEU A 90 -0.24 -25.14 -16.15
CA LEU A 90 -1.18 -25.85 -17.02
C LEU A 90 -1.67 -25.08 -18.26
N GLU A 91 -1.10 -23.90 -18.58
CA GLU A 91 -1.51 -23.13 -19.78
C GLU A 91 -0.40 -22.98 -20.84
N GLN A 92 0.67 -23.79 -20.81
CA GLN A 92 1.70 -23.81 -21.88
C GLN A 92 1.80 -25.16 -22.61
N GLY A 93 0.72 -25.93 -22.69
CA GLY A 93 0.73 -27.20 -23.39
C GLY A 93 -0.63 -27.55 -23.98
N ASP A 94 -1.05 -26.79 -24.99
CA ASP A 94 -1.91 -27.31 -26.07
C ASP A 94 -1.85 -26.35 -27.27
N GLN A 95 -0.76 -26.47 -28.03
CA GLN A 95 -0.79 -26.27 -29.47
C GLN A 95 -0.19 -27.52 -30.12
N ALA A 96 -1.09 -28.40 -30.58
CA ALA A 96 -0.82 -29.43 -31.58
C ALA A 96 -1.83 -29.22 -32.72
#